data_AF-A0A2W7G0L1-F1
#
_entry.id   AF-A0A2W7G0L1-F1
#
_cell.length_a   1.000
_cell.length_b   1.000
_cell.length_c   1.000
_cell.angle_alpha   90.00
_cell.angle_beta   90.00
_cell.angle_gamma   90.00
#
_symmetry.space_group_name_H-M   'P 1'
#
loop_
_entity.id
_entity.type
_entity.pdbx_description
1 polymer ?
#
loop_
_entity_poly.entity_id
_entity_poly.type
_entity_poly.pdbx_seq_one_letter_code
_entity_poly.pdbx_strand_id
1 'polypeptide(L)'
;MNKKTLKNNIIKTMSEIRELLELDYKECVAYLIHKYGSVNKTLLDNDEDLNFSVNDFSSIREKGLFVHHIDEYEIDWLAKPNVIRKYPDLDFEEKLVYCNLLEHMVLHIKIWQKTNRSGGYLFSEIIPELNDIFSGIIYKESWKNKAASLVRNYKDDYFFCLSKLKIHLKDEVNLLLVSSKDNEEIGWSKEKNEALFNEIKAYFKYDKLLKLKKRKVFVTNLVDNKAEPIDDNAWKRKISHKIFWWTIGSVLITIIFILLFLIPIFLHKK
;
A
#
# COMPACT_ATOMS: atom_id res chain seq x y z
N MET A 1 -26.09 34.35 -31.28
CA MET A 1 -25.73 33.44 -30.17
C MET A 1 -24.22 33.58 -29.91
N ASN A 2 -23.82 34.03 -28.72
CA ASN A 2 -22.49 34.61 -28.49
C ASN A 2 -21.43 33.53 -28.18
N LYS A 3 -20.34 33.49 -28.97
CA LYS A 3 -19.17 32.58 -28.78
C LYS A 3 -18.51 32.68 -27.41
N LYS A 4 -18.77 33.76 -26.66
CA LYS A 4 -18.30 33.96 -25.27
C LYS A 4 -19.05 33.09 -24.26
N THR A 5 -20.28 32.68 -24.54
CA THR A 5 -21.11 31.84 -23.67
C THR A 5 -20.73 30.36 -23.75
N LEU A 6 -20.11 29.92 -24.86
CA LEU A 6 -19.62 28.55 -25.02
C LEU A 6 -18.26 28.31 -24.33
N LYS A 7 -17.54 29.37 -23.95
CA LYS A 7 -16.21 29.28 -23.34
C LYS A 7 -16.23 29.12 -21.81
N ASN A 8 -17.40 29.22 -21.17
CA ASN A 8 -17.51 29.24 -19.71
C ASN A 8 -18.10 27.98 -19.06
N ASN A 9 -18.35 26.90 -19.80
CA ASN A 9 -18.88 25.63 -19.25
C ASN A 9 -18.02 24.39 -19.58
N ILE A 10 -16.71 24.55 -19.69
CA ILE A 10 -15.76 23.43 -19.53
C ILE A 10 -14.72 23.84 -18.47
N ILE A 11 -15.18 24.15 -17.27
CA ILE A 11 -14.36 23.84 -16.10
C ILE A 11 -14.49 22.32 -15.99
N LYS A 12 -13.55 21.58 -16.57
CA LYS A 12 -13.43 20.15 -16.31
C LYS A 12 -13.14 20.05 -14.83
N THR A 13 -14.17 19.82 -14.02
CA THR A 13 -14.01 19.56 -12.59
C THR A 13 -12.95 18.48 -12.46
N MET A 14 -11.88 18.76 -11.72
CA MET A 14 -10.85 17.77 -11.48
C MET A 14 -11.52 16.61 -10.73
N SER A 15 -11.22 15.39 -11.13
CA SER A 15 -11.67 14.25 -10.36
C SER A 15 -10.89 14.17 -9.05
N GLU A 16 -11.48 13.55 -8.05
CA GLU A 16 -10.86 13.29 -6.76
C GLU A 16 -9.45 12.69 -6.89
N ILE A 17 -9.26 11.72 -7.80
CA ILE A 17 -7.95 11.10 -8.02
C ILE A 17 -6.91 12.12 -8.48
N ARG A 18 -7.30 13.08 -9.31
CA ARG A 18 -6.39 14.15 -9.75
C ARG A 18 -6.09 15.14 -8.62
N GLU A 19 -7.05 15.43 -7.76
CA GLU A 19 -6.83 16.28 -6.58
C GLU A 19 -5.85 15.62 -5.62
N LEU A 20 -6.03 14.34 -5.30
CA LEU A 20 -5.09 13.55 -4.48
C LEU A 20 -3.68 13.51 -5.10
N LEU A 21 -3.57 13.50 -6.43
CA LEU A 21 -2.28 13.55 -7.10
C LEU A 21 -1.55 14.90 -6.99
N GLU A 22 -2.20 15.96 -6.54
CA GLU A 22 -1.55 17.25 -6.28
C GLU A 22 -1.16 17.43 -4.80
N LEU A 23 -1.75 16.63 -3.89
CA LEU A 23 -1.41 16.60 -2.47
C LEU A 23 -0.08 15.88 -2.19
N ASP A 24 0.56 16.13 -1.05
CA ASP A 24 1.64 15.29 -0.55
C ASP A 24 1.10 13.97 0.06
N TYR A 25 2.00 13.04 0.39
CA TYR A 25 1.61 11.73 0.92
C TYR A 25 0.79 11.82 2.22
N LYS A 26 1.17 12.72 3.15
CA LYS A 26 0.49 12.86 4.43
C LYS A 26 -0.88 13.51 4.25
N GLU A 27 -0.98 14.46 3.34
CA GLU A 27 -2.25 15.08 2.95
C GLU A 27 -3.20 14.08 2.31
N CYS A 28 -2.71 13.20 1.42
CA CYS A 28 -3.50 12.09 0.89
C CYS A 28 -4.04 11.19 2.00
N VAL A 29 -3.19 10.79 2.95
CA VAL A 29 -3.58 9.95 4.10
C VAL A 29 -4.65 10.66 4.95
N ALA A 30 -4.44 11.94 5.29
CA ALA A 30 -5.39 12.71 6.06
C ALA A 30 -6.75 12.83 5.36
N TYR A 31 -6.74 13.06 4.04
CA TYR A 31 -7.95 13.10 3.22
C TYR A 31 -8.70 11.75 3.26
N LEU A 32 -8.00 10.63 3.12
CA LEU A 32 -8.61 9.30 3.11
C LEU A 32 -9.17 8.90 4.49
N ILE A 33 -8.48 9.27 5.58
CA ILE A 33 -9.00 9.12 6.96
C ILE A 33 -10.28 9.94 7.12
N HIS A 34 -10.31 11.19 6.64
CA HIS A 34 -11.53 12.01 6.68
C HIS A 34 -12.67 11.39 5.85
N LYS A 35 -12.37 10.80 4.69
CA LYS A 35 -13.36 10.21 3.79
C LYS A 35 -13.95 8.89 4.31
N TYR A 36 -13.12 7.98 4.81
CA TYR A 36 -13.55 6.62 5.16
C TYR A 36 -13.60 6.34 6.67
N GLY A 37 -13.08 7.25 7.49
CA GLY A 37 -12.88 7.06 8.92
C GLY A 37 -11.55 6.38 9.26
N SER A 38 -11.21 6.40 10.54
CA SER A 38 -10.04 5.70 11.08
C SER A 38 -10.23 4.19 11.02
N VAL A 39 -9.12 3.47 10.84
CA VAL A 39 -9.08 2.03 11.05
C VAL A 39 -9.14 1.76 12.56
N ASN A 40 -9.89 0.73 12.97
CA ASN A 40 -10.22 0.45 14.36
C ASN A 40 -9.64 -0.89 14.87
N LYS A 41 -8.62 -1.39 14.17
CA LYS A 41 -7.85 -2.58 14.52
C LYS A 41 -6.56 -2.65 13.71
N THR A 42 -5.60 -3.37 14.26
CA THR A 42 -4.30 -3.71 13.67
C THR A 42 -4.44 -4.73 12.52
N LEU A 43 -3.36 -4.96 11.76
CA LEU A 43 -3.33 -5.97 10.71
C LEU A 43 -3.22 -7.39 11.29
N LEU A 44 -2.48 -7.56 12.38
CA LEU A 44 -2.35 -8.82 13.09
C LEU A 44 -3.25 -8.82 14.32
N ASP A 45 -3.86 -9.96 14.55
CA ASP A 45 -4.45 -10.32 15.83
C ASP A 45 -3.52 -11.29 16.55
N ASN A 46 -3.48 -11.27 17.87
CA ASN A 46 -2.64 -12.19 18.64
C ASN A 46 -3.42 -12.81 19.80
N ASP A 47 -3.26 -14.11 19.95
CA ASP A 47 -3.77 -14.80 21.14
C ASP A 47 -2.89 -14.53 22.38
N GLU A 48 -3.29 -15.09 23.52
CA GLU A 48 -2.56 -15.00 24.80
C GLU A 48 -1.16 -15.63 24.71
N ASP A 49 -0.94 -16.56 23.78
CA ASP A 49 0.33 -17.23 23.50
C ASP A 49 1.18 -16.48 22.44
N LEU A 50 0.78 -15.26 22.08
CA LEU A 50 1.38 -14.40 21.07
C LEU A 50 1.35 -14.98 19.65
N ASN A 51 0.52 -15.98 19.34
CA ASN A 51 0.40 -16.47 17.97
C ASN A 51 -0.35 -15.46 17.12
N PHE A 52 0.34 -14.93 16.11
CA PHE A 52 -0.24 -13.94 15.21
C PHE A 52 -1.11 -14.57 14.13
N SER A 53 -2.37 -14.14 14.07
CA SER A 53 -3.26 -14.34 12.93
C SER A 53 -3.50 -13.00 12.22
N VAL A 54 -4.15 -13.02 11.07
CA VAL A 54 -4.48 -11.79 10.33
C VAL A 54 -5.88 -11.36 10.73
N ASN A 55 -6.03 -10.10 11.15
CA ASN A 55 -7.32 -9.53 11.48
C ASN A 55 -8.28 -9.58 10.28
N ASP A 56 -9.55 -9.86 10.55
CA ASP A 56 -10.54 -10.04 9.49
C ASP A 56 -11.04 -8.70 8.91
N PHE A 57 -10.55 -8.30 7.74
CA PHE A 57 -11.04 -7.10 7.04
C PHE A 57 -12.17 -7.38 6.03
N SER A 58 -12.91 -8.49 6.17
CA SER A 58 -13.96 -8.87 5.20
C SER A 58 -15.04 -7.78 5.02
N SER A 59 -15.50 -7.14 6.09
CA SER A 59 -16.49 -6.05 6.01
C SER A 59 -16.00 -4.81 5.26
N ILE A 60 -14.68 -4.59 5.22
CA ILE A 60 -14.04 -3.52 4.46
C ILE A 60 -13.91 -3.94 2.99
N ARG A 61 -13.50 -5.19 2.74
CA ARG A 61 -13.42 -5.77 1.39
C ARG A 61 -14.79 -5.79 0.70
N GLU A 62 -15.84 -6.12 1.43
CA GLU A 62 -17.23 -6.10 0.92
C GLU A 62 -17.68 -4.71 0.46
N LYS A 63 -17.08 -3.64 0.99
CA LYS A 63 -17.28 -2.27 0.50
C LYS A 63 -16.44 -1.94 -0.74
N GLY A 64 -15.54 -2.83 -1.14
CA GLY A 64 -14.58 -2.65 -2.24
C GLY A 64 -13.31 -1.90 -1.83
N LEU A 65 -13.04 -1.80 -0.53
CA LEU A 65 -11.91 -1.05 0.02
C LEU A 65 -10.77 -1.99 0.44
N PHE A 66 -9.58 -1.41 0.54
CA PHE A 66 -8.32 -2.02 0.92
C PHE A 66 -7.75 -1.29 2.14
N VAL A 67 -6.89 -1.98 2.89
CA VAL A 67 -6.09 -1.38 3.96
C VAL A 67 -4.70 -1.12 3.42
N HIS A 68 -4.25 0.12 3.53
CA HIS A 68 -2.88 0.54 3.26
C HIS A 68 -2.17 0.85 4.57
N HIS A 69 -0.90 0.48 4.67
CA HIS A 69 -0.09 0.78 5.84
C HIS A 69 0.75 2.03 5.59
N ILE A 70 0.58 3.07 6.42
CA ILE A 70 1.15 4.41 6.23
C ILE A 70 2.69 4.38 6.24
N ASP A 71 3.28 3.51 7.05
CA ASP A 71 4.74 3.34 7.09
C ASP A 71 5.29 2.47 5.94
N GLU A 72 4.49 2.07 4.94
CA GLU A 72 5.02 1.55 3.66
C GLU A 72 5.85 2.59 2.91
N TYR A 73 5.75 3.85 3.32
CA TYR A 73 6.69 4.88 2.94
C TYR A 73 8.15 4.55 3.33
N GLU A 74 8.36 3.75 4.38
CA GLU A 74 9.67 3.38 4.92
C GLU A 74 10.03 1.91 4.67
N ILE A 75 9.05 1.00 4.75
CA ILE A 75 9.24 -0.44 4.58
C ILE A 75 8.25 -0.97 3.55
N ASP A 76 8.72 -1.36 2.37
CA ASP A 76 7.84 -1.89 1.33
C ASP A 76 7.05 -3.12 1.80
N TRP A 77 5.80 -3.25 1.34
CA TRP A 77 4.90 -4.38 1.59
C TRP A 77 4.48 -4.59 3.05
N LEU A 78 4.61 -3.56 3.90
CA LEU A 78 4.28 -3.66 5.32
C LEU A 78 2.82 -4.06 5.57
N ALA A 79 1.89 -3.83 4.65
CA ALA A 79 0.52 -4.35 4.79
C ALA A 79 0.39 -5.88 4.58
N LYS A 80 1.41 -6.55 4.03
CA LYS A 80 1.39 -8.01 3.84
C LYS A 80 1.64 -8.73 5.18
N PRO A 81 0.83 -9.74 5.55
CA PRO A 81 0.95 -10.47 6.81
C PRO A 81 2.35 -11.00 7.13
N ASN A 82 3.07 -11.52 6.13
CA ASN A 82 4.41 -12.06 6.29
C ASN A 82 5.49 -10.99 6.52
N VAL A 83 5.21 -9.72 6.18
CA VAL A 83 6.11 -8.59 6.36
C VAL A 83 5.84 -7.95 7.71
N ILE A 84 4.59 -7.61 8.04
CA ILE A 84 4.24 -7.00 9.33
C ILE A 84 4.61 -7.88 10.53
N ARG A 85 4.54 -9.22 10.39
CA ARG A 85 5.03 -10.15 11.42
C ARG A 85 6.51 -9.97 11.79
N LYS A 86 7.33 -9.38 10.90
CA LYS A 86 8.74 -9.06 11.17
C LYS A 86 8.91 -7.73 11.92
N TYR A 87 7.87 -6.90 11.90
CA TYR A 87 7.81 -5.56 12.47
C TYR A 87 6.53 -5.36 13.31
N PRO A 88 6.24 -6.21 14.30
CA PRO A 88 5.02 -6.10 15.10
C PRO A 88 4.95 -4.77 15.88
N ASP A 89 6.10 -4.14 16.16
CA ASP A 89 6.17 -2.80 16.77
C ASP A 89 5.71 -1.67 15.82
N LEU A 90 5.31 -1.97 14.59
CA LEU A 90 4.73 -1.01 13.64
C LEU A 90 3.23 -1.27 13.39
N ASP A 91 2.68 -2.37 13.93
CA ASP A 91 1.30 -2.77 13.68
C ASP A 91 0.34 -2.05 14.63
N PHE A 92 0.02 -0.80 14.29
CA PHE A 92 -0.94 0.02 15.03
C PHE A 92 -2.08 0.48 14.12
N GLU A 93 -3.29 0.59 14.66
CA GLU A 93 -4.47 0.99 13.89
C GLU A 93 -4.34 2.40 13.30
N GLU A 94 -3.69 3.34 14.01
CA GLU A 94 -3.43 4.70 13.53
C GLU A 94 -2.40 4.75 12.39
N LYS A 95 -1.71 3.63 12.12
CA LYS A 95 -0.78 3.46 10.99
C LYS A 95 -1.46 2.86 9.78
N LEU A 96 -2.77 2.66 9.81
CA LEU A 96 -3.55 2.09 8.72
C LEU A 96 -4.55 3.11 8.15
N VAL A 97 -4.83 3.00 6.86
CA VAL A 97 -5.83 3.83 6.18
C VAL A 97 -6.62 3.00 5.16
N TYR A 98 -7.92 3.28 5.05
CA TYR A 98 -8.75 2.68 4.02
C TYR A 98 -8.64 3.44 2.69
N CYS A 99 -8.65 2.70 1.58
CA CYS A 99 -8.64 3.27 0.24
C CYS A 99 -9.28 2.32 -0.78
N ASN A 100 -9.82 2.85 -1.87
CA ASN A 100 -10.10 2.06 -3.06
C ASN A 100 -8.82 1.83 -3.88
N LEU A 101 -8.89 1.02 -4.94
CA LEU A 101 -7.69 0.61 -5.68
C LEU A 101 -6.96 1.76 -6.39
N LEU A 102 -7.67 2.79 -6.89
CA LEU A 102 -7.02 3.95 -7.51
C LEU A 102 -6.42 4.89 -6.47
N GLU A 103 -7.08 5.09 -5.33
CA GLU A 103 -6.51 5.84 -4.21
C GLU A 103 -5.25 5.14 -3.67
N HIS A 104 -5.28 3.80 -3.58
CA HIS A 104 -4.12 3.00 -3.21
C HIS A 104 -2.96 3.22 -4.21
N MET A 105 -3.26 3.23 -5.51
CA MET A 105 -2.30 3.57 -6.55
C MET A 105 -1.69 4.97 -6.34
N VAL A 106 -2.50 5.96 -5.98
CA VAL A 106 -2.01 7.32 -5.69
C VAL A 106 -1.03 7.30 -4.51
N LEU A 107 -1.36 6.63 -3.41
CA LEU A 107 -0.44 6.49 -2.26
C LEU A 107 0.90 5.89 -2.69
N HIS A 108 0.89 4.80 -3.47
CA HIS A 108 2.14 4.20 -3.95
C HIS A 108 2.89 5.04 -4.98
N ILE A 109 2.21 5.85 -5.81
CA ILE A 109 2.88 6.84 -6.67
C ILE A 109 3.61 7.87 -5.82
N LYS A 110 3.00 8.35 -4.72
CA LYS A 110 3.62 9.33 -3.83
C LYS A 110 4.85 8.74 -3.13
N ILE A 111 4.78 7.49 -2.67
CA ILE A 111 5.95 6.79 -2.12
C ILE A 111 7.03 6.64 -3.21
N TRP A 112 6.66 6.17 -4.40
CA TRP A 112 7.58 5.96 -5.53
C TRP A 112 8.34 7.24 -5.89
N GLN A 113 7.62 8.37 -6.01
CA GLN A 113 8.20 9.66 -6.36
C GLN A 113 9.22 10.16 -5.33
N LYS A 114 9.08 9.78 -4.06
CA LYS A 114 9.93 10.26 -2.98
C LYS A 114 11.07 9.29 -2.64
N THR A 115 10.87 7.98 -2.78
CA THR A 115 11.87 6.97 -2.38
C THR A 115 12.61 6.35 -3.56
N ASN A 116 12.00 6.29 -4.75
CA ASN A 116 12.49 5.54 -5.91
C ASN A 116 12.78 4.05 -5.60
N ARG A 117 12.17 3.49 -4.54
CA ARG A 117 12.38 2.12 -4.02
C ARG A 117 11.11 1.27 -4.06
N SER A 118 9.95 1.87 -3.85
CA SER A 118 8.66 1.19 -3.61
C SER A 118 7.90 0.72 -4.85
N GLY A 119 8.60 0.49 -5.96
CA GLY A 119 7.96 0.08 -7.21
C GLY A 119 7.33 -1.31 -7.15
N GLY A 120 7.83 -2.18 -6.25
CA GLY A 120 7.43 -3.59 -6.16
C GLY A 120 5.90 -3.77 -6.14
N TYR A 121 5.23 -3.30 -5.09
CA TYR A 121 3.77 -3.46 -4.95
C TYR A 121 3.01 -2.79 -6.10
N LEU A 122 3.43 -1.58 -6.50
CA LEU A 122 2.77 -0.81 -7.54
C LEU A 122 2.79 -1.51 -8.90
N PHE A 123 3.95 -2.00 -9.34
CA PHE A 123 4.14 -2.64 -10.65
C PHE A 123 3.75 -4.12 -10.67
N SER A 124 3.71 -4.81 -9.52
CA SER A 124 3.41 -6.25 -9.47
C SER A 124 2.01 -6.60 -8.97
N GLU A 125 1.30 -5.69 -8.30
CA GLU A 125 -0.05 -5.93 -7.78
C GLU A 125 -1.06 -4.90 -8.33
N ILE A 126 -0.85 -3.61 -8.07
CA ILE A 126 -1.85 -2.57 -8.37
C ILE A 126 -2.06 -2.34 -9.86
N ILE A 127 -0.99 -2.07 -10.61
CA ILE A 127 -1.06 -1.79 -12.05
C ILE A 127 -1.64 -2.99 -12.82
N PRO A 128 -1.16 -4.23 -12.60
CA PRO A 128 -1.75 -5.39 -13.24
C PRO A 128 -3.25 -5.58 -12.94
N GLU A 129 -3.67 -5.42 -11.68
CA GLU A 129 -5.08 -5.53 -11.29
C GLU A 129 -5.95 -4.46 -11.96
N LEU A 130 -5.49 -3.20 -11.99
CA LEU A 130 -6.18 -2.13 -12.69
C LEU A 130 -6.24 -2.38 -14.21
N ASN A 131 -5.20 -2.93 -14.81
CA ASN A 131 -5.22 -3.30 -16.23
C ASN A 131 -6.32 -4.32 -16.52
N ASP A 132 -6.44 -5.36 -15.68
CA ASP A 132 -7.47 -6.38 -15.84
C ASP A 132 -8.88 -5.76 -15.68
N ILE A 133 -9.07 -4.91 -14.66
CA ILE A 133 -10.32 -4.18 -14.41
C ILE A 133 -10.73 -3.32 -15.61
N PHE A 134 -9.82 -2.50 -16.14
CA PHE A 134 -10.11 -1.63 -17.29
C PHE A 134 -10.23 -2.40 -18.61
N SER A 135 -9.74 -3.65 -18.66
CA SER A 135 -9.94 -4.57 -19.78
C SER A 135 -11.22 -5.41 -19.64
N GLY A 136 -11.98 -5.23 -18.54
CA GLY A 136 -13.32 -5.78 -18.39
C GLY A 136 -13.38 -7.14 -17.68
N ILE A 137 -12.39 -7.47 -16.84
CA ILE A 137 -12.47 -8.68 -16.01
C ILE A 137 -13.73 -8.68 -15.13
N ILE A 138 -14.34 -9.86 -15.04
CA ILE A 138 -15.47 -10.16 -14.17
C ILE A 138 -15.00 -11.24 -13.19
N TYR A 139 -14.98 -10.89 -11.91
CA TYR A 139 -14.54 -11.81 -10.87
C TYR A 139 -15.67 -12.76 -10.46
N LYS A 140 -15.31 -13.90 -9.88
CA LYS A 140 -16.29 -14.78 -9.22
C LYS A 140 -16.69 -14.22 -7.85
N GLU A 141 -15.73 -13.58 -7.17
CA GLU A 141 -15.89 -13.00 -5.86
C GLU A 141 -16.63 -11.66 -5.93
N SER A 142 -17.71 -11.55 -5.17
CA SER A 142 -18.57 -10.36 -5.12
C SER A 142 -17.80 -9.11 -4.68
N TRP A 143 -16.92 -9.25 -3.67
CA TRP A 143 -16.13 -8.14 -3.13
C TRP A 143 -15.13 -7.58 -4.14
N LYS A 144 -14.50 -8.43 -4.98
CA LYS A 144 -13.61 -7.98 -6.07
C LYS A 144 -14.40 -7.23 -7.14
N ASN A 145 -15.59 -7.72 -7.51
CA ASN A 145 -16.48 -6.97 -8.40
C ASN A 145 -16.90 -5.63 -7.82
N LYS A 146 -17.11 -5.56 -6.50
CA LYS A 146 -17.39 -4.29 -5.80
C LYS A 146 -16.19 -3.35 -5.89
N ALA A 147 -14.99 -3.80 -5.56
CA ALA A 147 -13.76 -3.00 -5.69
C ALA A 147 -13.57 -2.47 -7.12
N ALA A 148 -13.72 -3.33 -8.12
CA ALA A 148 -13.64 -2.95 -9.53
C ALA A 148 -14.71 -1.90 -9.90
N SER A 149 -15.95 -2.04 -9.41
CA SER A 149 -17.02 -1.08 -9.68
C SER A 149 -16.73 0.35 -9.19
N LEU A 150 -15.91 0.50 -8.13
CA LEU A 150 -15.53 1.82 -7.61
C LEU A 150 -14.59 2.57 -8.55
N VAL A 151 -13.83 1.85 -9.39
CA VAL A 151 -12.75 2.44 -10.22
C VAL A 151 -13.00 2.36 -11.72
N ARG A 152 -13.87 1.47 -12.21
CA ARG A 152 -14.10 1.20 -13.65
C ARG A 152 -14.40 2.44 -14.50
N ASN A 153 -15.03 3.47 -13.93
CA ASN A 153 -15.39 4.69 -14.66
C ASN A 153 -14.26 5.73 -14.71
N TYR A 154 -13.08 5.44 -14.16
CA TYR A 154 -11.97 6.39 -13.98
C TYR A 154 -10.74 6.03 -14.83
N LYS A 155 -10.94 5.47 -16.04
CA LYS A 155 -9.84 5.06 -16.94
C LYS A 155 -8.91 6.24 -17.30
N ASP A 156 -9.48 7.41 -17.55
CA ASP A 156 -8.70 8.63 -17.82
C ASP A 156 -7.80 9.04 -16.65
N ASP A 157 -8.26 8.81 -15.42
CA ASP A 157 -7.48 9.12 -14.23
C ASP A 157 -6.43 8.06 -13.96
N TYR A 158 -6.71 6.80 -14.27
CA TYR A 158 -5.70 5.75 -14.29
C TYR A 158 -4.54 6.09 -15.24
N PHE A 159 -4.83 6.52 -16.48
CA PHE A 159 -3.78 6.93 -17.42
C PHE A 159 -3.01 8.15 -16.92
N PHE A 160 -3.71 9.08 -16.26
CA PHE A 160 -3.06 10.21 -15.62
C PHE A 160 -2.14 9.76 -14.47
N CYS A 161 -2.56 8.83 -13.62
CA CYS A 161 -1.73 8.20 -12.59
C CYS A 161 -0.46 7.57 -13.19
N LEU A 162 -0.59 6.78 -14.26
CA LEU A 162 0.56 6.19 -14.95
C LEU A 162 1.55 7.25 -15.44
N SER A 163 1.06 8.40 -15.92
CA SER A 163 1.92 9.49 -16.40
C SER A 163 2.81 10.08 -15.29
N LYS A 164 2.38 9.99 -14.02
CA LYS A 164 3.11 10.53 -12.87
C LYS A 164 4.31 9.66 -12.46
N LEU A 165 4.49 8.50 -13.09
CA LEU A 165 5.65 7.61 -12.91
C LEU A 165 6.92 8.09 -13.65
N LYS A 166 6.85 9.20 -14.40
CA LYS A 166 7.97 9.79 -15.15
C LYS A 166 8.63 8.82 -16.14
N ILE A 167 7.79 8.16 -16.92
CA ILE A 167 8.20 7.18 -17.94
C ILE A 167 8.66 7.91 -19.21
N HIS A 168 9.85 7.58 -19.70
CA HIS A 168 10.51 8.20 -20.84
C HIS A 168 11.05 7.20 -21.87
N LEU A 169 11.04 5.91 -21.57
CA LEU A 169 11.61 4.84 -22.40
C LEU A 169 10.59 3.77 -22.75
N LYS A 170 10.78 3.10 -23.89
CA LYS A 170 9.94 1.96 -24.29
C LYS A 170 9.93 0.85 -23.24
N ASP A 171 11.10 0.56 -22.68
CA ASP A 171 11.24 -0.52 -21.70
C ASP A 171 10.51 -0.22 -20.38
N GLU A 172 10.40 1.06 -20.00
CA GLU A 172 9.62 1.49 -18.84
C GLU A 172 8.12 1.39 -19.10
N VAL A 173 7.65 1.75 -20.31
CA VAL A 173 6.25 1.50 -20.70
C VAL A 173 5.94 0.00 -20.66
N ASN A 174 6.86 -0.85 -21.11
CA ASN A 174 6.66 -2.30 -21.10
C ASN A 174 6.44 -2.88 -19.69
N LEU A 175 6.96 -2.24 -18.64
CA LEU A 175 6.69 -2.63 -17.25
C LEU A 175 5.23 -2.42 -16.85
N LEU A 176 4.50 -1.52 -17.54
CA LEU A 176 3.08 -1.28 -17.30
C LEU A 176 2.18 -2.30 -18.00
N LEU A 177 2.70 -3.01 -19.02
CA LEU A 177 1.92 -3.88 -19.89
C LEU A 177 1.87 -5.30 -19.32
N VAL A 178 1.23 -5.44 -18.17
CA VAL A 178 1.18 -6.67 -17.35
C VAL A 178 -0.24 -6.99 -16.90
N SER A 179 -0.49 -8.27 -16.64
CA SER A 179 -1.74 -8.83 -16.10
C SER A 179 -1.50 -9.31 -14.67
N SER A 180 -2.53 -9.32 -13.83
CA SER A 180 -2.41 -9.83 -12.47
C SER A 180 -2.17 -11.34 -12.48
N LYS A 181 -1.19 -11.81 -11.70
CA LYS A 181 -0.88 -13.25 -11.60
C LYS A 181 -2.04 -14.04 -11.00
N ASP A 182 -2.67 -13.50 -9.96
CA ASP A 182 -3.83 -14.11 -9.32
C ASP A 182 -4.99 -14.27 -10.30
N ASN A 183 -5.13 -13.33 -11.25
CA ASN A 183 -6.18 -13.40 -12.25
C ASN A 183 -5.85 -14.40 -13.37
N GLU A 184 -4.57 -14.60 -13.68
CA GLU A 184 -4.13 -15.66 -14.59
C GLU A 184 -4.53 -17.06 -14.07
N GLU A 185 -4.45 -17.28 -12.75
CA GLU A 185 -4.86 -18.54 -12.11
C GLU A 185 -6.35 -18.86 -12.29
N ILE A 186 -7.21 -17.84 -12.48
CA ILE A 186 -8.65 -18.00 -12.73
C ILE A 186 -9.02 -17.90 -14.22
N GLY A 187 -8.03 -17.92 -15.12
CA GLY A 187 -8.21 -17.94 -16.57
C GLY A 187 -8.30 -16.57 -17.24
N TRP A 188 -7.90 -15.49 -16.55
CA TRP A 188 -7.56 -14.23 -17.21
C TRP A 188 -6.21 -14.35 -17.91
N SER A 189 -5.90 -13.44 -18.83
CA SER A 189 -4.59 -13.48 -19.50
C SER A 189 -4.20 -12.11 -20.04
N LYS A 190 -2.90 -11.95 -20.27
CA LYS A 190 -2.32 -10.74 -20.85
C LYS A 190 -2.95 -10.36 -22.19
N GLU A 191 -3.35 -11.33 -23.00
CA GLU A 191 -3.98 -11.12 -24.30
C GLU A 191 -5.32 -10.40 -24.17
N LYS A 192 -6.08 -10.68 -23.10
CA LYS A 192 -7.36 -9.99 -22.84
C LYS A 192 -7.19 -8.50 -22.56
N ASN A 193 -5.98 -8.07 -22.20
CA ASN A 193 -5.65 -6.67 -21.96
C ASN A 193 -5.07 -5.95 -23.19
N GLU A 194 -4.99 -6.61 -24.36
CA GLU A 194 -4.30 -6.06 -25.53
C GLU A 194 -4.87 -4.71 -25.97
N ALA A 195 -6.19 -4.54 -25.99
CA ALA A 195 -6.84 -3.28 -26.34
C ALA A 195 -6.39 -2.15 -25.40
N LEU A 196 -6.43 -2.38 -24.09
CA LEU A 196 -5.97 -1.41 -23.09
C LEU A 196 -4.48 -1.12 -23.23
N PHE A 197 -3.65 -2.12 -23.48
CA PHE A 197 -2.21 -1.93 -23.68
C PHE A 197 -1.90 -1.06 -24.90
N ASN A 198 -2.68 -1.19 -25.98
CA ASN A 198 -2.55 -0.32 -27.15
C ASN A 198 -2.96 1.11 -26.81
N GLU A 199 -3.99 1.32 -26.00
CA GLU A 199 -4.35 2.64 -25.47
C GLU A 199 -3.22 3.23 -24.60
N ILE A 200 -2.63 2.45 -23.69
CA ILE A 200 -1.48 2.88 -22.86
C ILE A 200 -0.30 3.27 -23.74
N LYS A 201 0.08 2.43 -24.73
CA LYS A 201 1.15 2.75 -25.68
C LYS A 201 0.88 4.04 -26.44
N ALA A 202 -0.36 4.23 -26.91
CA ALA A 202 -0.76 5.45 -27.61
C ALA A 202 -0.64 6.68 -26.70
N TYR A 203 -1.11 6.57 -25.45
CA TYR A 203 -1.04 7.63 -24.44
C TYR A 203 0.41 8.08 -24.19
N PHE A 204 1.35 7.14 -24.07
CA PHE A 204 2.78 7.42 -23.90
C PHE A 204 3.53 7.73 -25.21
N LYS A 205 2.84 7.77 -26.36
CA LYS A 205 3.46 7.94 -27.69
C LYS A 205 4.59 6.95 -27.92
N TYR A 206 4.35 5.68 -27.56
CA TYR A 206 5.34 4.60 -27.46
C TYR A 206 6.31 4.56 -28.64
N ASP A 207 5.84 4.70 -29.87
CA ASP A 207 6.68 4.62 -31.07
C ASP A 207 7.76 5.71 -31.16
N LYS A 208 7.52 6.86 -30.51
CA LYS A 208 8.45 7.99 -30.43
C LYS A 208 9.46 7.85 -29.29
N LEU A 209 9.26 6.91 -28.37
CA LEU A 209 10.16 6.70 -27.24
C LEU A 209 11.43 5.96 -27.68
N LEU A 210 12.54 6.31 -27.04
CA LEU A 210 13.81 5.61 -27.24
C LEU A 210 13.77 4.23 -26.58
N LYS A 211 14.48 3.28 -27.18
CA LYS A 211 14.78 1.97 -26.59
C LYS A 211 16.14 2.04 -25.88
N LEU A 212 16.31 1.42 -24.71
CA LEU A 212 17.63 1.36 -24.07
C LEU A 212 18.61 0.60 -24.97
N LYS A 213 19.73 1.25 -25.32
CA LYS A 213 20.82 0.61 -26.09
C LYS A 213 21.66 -0.37 -25.27
N LYS A 214 21.64 -0.29 -23.93
CA LYS A 214 22.24 -1.23 -22.98
C LYS A 214 21.44 -1.22 -21.67
N ARG A 215 21.09 -2.39 -21.13
CA ARG A 215 20.43 -2.55 -19.81
C ARG A 215 21.28 -1.87 -18.73
N LYS A 216 20.91 -0.65 -18.32
CA LYS A 216 21.50 0.03 -17.17
C LYS A 216 20.49 -0.05 -16.03
N VAL A 217 20.68 -1.01 -15.12
CA VAL A 217 20.30 -1.05 -13.68
C VAL A 217 18.84 -0.72 -13.25
N PHE A 218 17.95 -0.26 -14.12
CA PHE A 218 16.59 0.14 -13.74
C PHE A 218 15.72 -1.04 -13.28
N VAL A 219 16.02 -2.24 -13.78
CA VAL A 219 15.23 -3.46 -13.53
C VAL A 219 15.68 -4.21 -12.27
N THR A 220 16.92 -4.04 -11.80
CA THR A 220 17.44 -4.83 -10.68
C THR A 220 16.81 -4.46 -9.34
N ASN A 221 16.27 -3.24 -9.20
CA ASN A 221 15.58 -2.81 -7.97
C ASN A 221 14.07 -3.09 -7.99
N LEU A 222 13.50 -3.47 -9.14
CA LEU A 222 12.06 -3.78 -9.26
C LEU A 222 11.76 -5.24 -8.88
N VAL A 223 12.79 -6.08 -8.76
CA VAL A 223 12.67 -7.53 -8.54
C VAL A 223 13.70 -8.01 -7.52
N ASP A 224 13.78 -7.38 -6.34
CA ASP A 224 14.29 -8.09 -5.16
C ASP A 224 13.11 -8.80 -4.48
N ASN A 225 12.56 -9.78 -5.20
CA ASN A 225 11.52 -10.70 -4.70
C ASN A 225 12.12 -11.89 -3.95
N LYS A 226 13.35 -11.79 -3.45
CA LYS A 226 13.87 -12.78 -2.51
C LYS A 226 13.66 -12.24 -1.10
N ALA A 227 12.45 -12.44 -0.60
CA ALA A 227 12.30 -12.56 0.84
C ALA A 227 13.34 -13.59 1.30
N GLU A 228 14.30 -13.16 2.10
CA GLU A 228 15.28 -14.07 2.72
C GLU A 228 14.55 -15.23 3.41
N PRO A 229 15.16 -16.44 3.46
CA PRO A 229 14.56 -17.60 4.10
C PRO A 229 14.04 -17.22 5.49
N ILE A 230 12.79 -17.58 5.71
CA ILE A 230 11.95 -17.09 6.79
C ILE A 230 12.39 -17.76 8.10
N ASP A 231 12.97 -16.98 9.03
CA ASP A 231 12.99 -17.35 10.45
C ASP A 231 11.68 -16.90 11.09
N ASP A 232 10.67 -17.76 11.03
CA ASP A 232 9.33 -17.53 11.59
C ASP A 232 9.34 -17.22 13.10
N ASN A 233 10.47 -17.43 13.79
CA ASN A 233 10.61 -17.22 15.23
C ASN A 233 11.46 -15.98 15.60
N ALA A 234 11.98 -15.23 14.62
CA ALA A 234 12.83 -14.08 14.90
C ALA A 234 12.13 -12.98 15.73
N TRP A 235 10.83 -12.81 15.51
CA TRP A 235 10.00 -11.86 16.26
C TRP A 235 9.71 -12.35 17.68
N LYS A 236 9.50 -13.68 17.90
CA LYS A 236 9.32 -14.27 19.24
C LYS A 236 10.50 -13.94 20.14
N ARG A 237 11.72 -14.00 19.60
CA ARG A 237 12.95 -13.61 20.31
C ARG A 237 12.96 -12.12 20.68
N LYS A 238 12.57 -11.23 19.75
CA LYS A 238 12.51 -9.78 20.00
C LYS A 238 11.49 -9.42 21.09
N ILE A 239 10.28 -9.98 21.02
CA ILE A 239 9.23 -9.73 22.01
C ILE A 239 9.60 -10.33 23.36
N SER A 240 10.08 -11.58 23.39
CA SER A 240 10.56 -12.22 24.62
C SER A 240 11.64 -11.40 25.32
N HIS A 241 12.60 -10.87 24.55
CA HIS A 241 13.63 -9.99 25.09
C HIS A 241 13.04 -8.68 25.66
N LYS A 242 12.09 -8.04 24.95
CA LYS A 242 11.42 -6.82 25.43
C LYS A 242 10.64 -7.05 26.74
N ILE A 243 9.87 -8.14 26.83
CA ILE A 243 9.14 -8.55 28.05
C ILE A 243 10.13 -8.84 29.20
N PHE A 244 11.23 -9.52 28.91
CA PHE A 244 12.27 -9.83 29.90
C PHE A 244 12.93 -8.56 30.48
N TRP A 245 13.28 -7.58 29.65
CA TRP A 245 13.86 -6.32 30.13
C TRP A 245 12.85 -5.43 30.85
N TRP A 246 11.58 -5.45 30.43
CA TRP A 246 10.51 -4.73 31.13
C TRP A 246 10.25 -5.31 32.52
N THR A 247 10.20 -6.64 32.64
CA THR A 247 10.02 -7.31 33.94
C THR A 247 11.22 -7.07 34.87
N ILE A 248 12.46 -7.19 34.40
CA ILE A 248 13.66 -6.85 35.19
C ILE A 248 13.63 -5.38 35.64
N GLY A 249 13.30 -4.46 34.73
CA GLY A 249 13.17 -3.04 35.06
C GLY A 249 12.13 -2.79 36.16
N SER A 250 10.96 -3.42 36.05
CA SER A 250 9.89 -3.29 37.04
C SER A 250 10.27 -3.83 38.42
N VAL A 251 11.00 -4.96 38.48
CA VAL A 251 11.48 -5.56 39.72
C VAL A 251 12.54 -4.66 40.37
N LEU A 252 13.49 -4.14 39.58
CA LEU A 252 14.52 -3.22 40.10
C LEU A 252 13.91 -1.93 40.67
N ILE A 253 12.92 -1.35 39.98
CA ILE A 253 12.18 -0.17 40.47
C ILE A 253 11.48 -0.50 41.79
N THR A 254 10.84 -1.67 41.89
CA THR A 254 10.14 -2.11 43.11
C THR A 254 11.12 -2.31 44.28
N ILE A 255 12.29 -2.92 44.03
CA ILE A 255 13.35 -3.08 45.03
C ILE A 255 13.85 -1.72 45.50
N ILE A 256 14.13 -0.79 44.58
CA ILE A 256 14.55 0.57 44.91
C ILE A 256 13.50 1.28 45.77
N PHE A 257 12.21 1.14 45.44
CA PHE A 257 11.11 1.72 46.22
C PHE A 257 11.04 1.15 47.65
N ILE A 258 11.20 -0.18 47.81
CA ILE A 258 11.27 -0.83 49.13
C ILE A 258 12.47 -0.31 49.93
N LEU A 259 13.66 -0.23 49.31
CA LEU A 259 14.88 0.24 49.98
C LEU A 259 14.79 1.72 50.41
N LEU A 260 14.20 2.58 49.58
CA LEU A 260 14.12 4.01 49.84
C LEU A 260 12.99 4.40 50.78
N PHE A 261 11.85 3.71 50.75
CA PHE A 261 10.66 4.14 51.49
C PHE A 261 10.30 3.24 52.67
N LEU A 262 10.57 1.92 52.62
CA LEU A 262 10.16 1.00 53.70
C LEU A 262 11.27 0.78 54.73
N ILE A 263 12.55 0.79 54.33
CA ILE A 263 13.67 0.61 55.27
C ILE A 263 13.79 1.77 56.29
N PRO A 264 13.66 3.06 55.92
CA PRO A 264 13.75 4.14 56.90
C PRO A 264 12.65 4.09 57.96
N ILE A 265 11.46 3.60 57.60
CA ILE A 265 10.32 3.43 58.51
C ILE A 265 10.62 2.36 59.58
N PHE A 266 11.34 1.30 59.22
CA PHE A 266 11.76 0.25 60.16
C PHE A 266 12.95 0.66 61.03
N LEU A 267 13.83 1.54 60.53
CA LEU A 267 14.98 2.04 61.30
C LEU A 267 14.60 3.13 62.32
N HIS A 268 13.45 3.80 62.18
CA HIS A 268 12.94 4.78 63.14
C HIS A 268 12.08 4.18 64.27
N LYS A 269 11.87 2.85 64.29
CA LYS A 269 11.09 2.13 65.30
C LYS A 269 11.94 1.45 66.39
N LYS A 270 13.23 1.81 66.50
CA LYS A 270 14.12 1.37 67.58
C LYS A 270 14.44 2.53 68.52
#